data_AF-A0AAN9JZU9-F1
#
_entry.id   AF-A0AAN9JZU9-F1
#
_cell.length_a   1.000
_cell.length_b   1.000
_cell.length_c   1.000
_cell.angle_alpha   90.00
_cell.angle_beta   90.00
_cell.angle_gamma   90.00
#
_symmetry.space_group_name_H-M   'P 1'
#
loop_
_entity.id
_entity.type
_entity.pdbx_description
1 polymer ?
#
loop_
_entity_poly.entity_id
_entity_poly.type
_entity_poly.pdbx_seq_one_letter_code
_entity_poly.pdbx_strand_id
1 'polypeptide(L)'
;MASLIPPFHLTTIFCIYFVLPIFAELQKFQHQPKHDGSLSFLVIGDWGRKGLYNQSLVSTQMGKMGHKLDIDFVVSTGDNFYNSGLKGVNDPTFQKSFSNIYTAKSLRTQWYSVLGNHDYRGNALAQLSPMLRKIDNRWFCRRSFILDAGIAEFFFIDTTPFINDYFNHSNQHYDWRGVYPRGIYINSLLKDLEEALMKSTAKWKIVVGHHAIRSIGHHGDMLELVKHLVPILKANDVDMYMNGHDHCLQHISSKDSPLLYLTSGAGSKAWRGDVKENHSDVVKFFYDGQGFMSVQMTEKDADFAFYNVYGEKIHSWKVTKSKMHPSV
;
A
#
# COMPACT_ATOMS: atom_id res chain seq x y z
N MET A 1 66.03 -22.61 -49.21
CA MET A 1 65.25 -22.94 -47.99
C MET A 1 64.02 -22.05 -47.99
N ALA A 2 62.84 -22.63 -48.18
CA ALA A 2 61.57 -21.93 -48.21
C ALA A 2 61.05 -21.74 -46.78
N SER A 3 60.61 -20.54 -46.41
CA SER A 3 59.79 -20.31 -45.21
C SER A 3 58.38 -19.93 -45.62
N LEU A 4 57.44 -20.85 -45.42
CA LEU A 4 56.01 -20.63 -45.53
C LEU A 4 55.51 -19.83 -44.32
N ILE A 5 54.85 -18.69 -44.56
CA ILE A 5 54.07 -17.98 -43.55
C ILE A 5 52.58 -18.29 -43.85
N PRO A 6 51.80 -18.84 -42.91
CA PRO A 6 50.39 -19.11 -43.13
C PRO A 6 49.54 -17.82 -42.94
N PRO A 7 48.38 -17.71 -43.60
CA PRO A 7 47.49 -16.57 -43.43
C PRO A 7 46.73 -16.66 -42.10
N PHE A 8 46.71 -15.56 -41.34
CA PHE A 8 45.85 -15.40 -40.17
C PHE A 8 44.39 -15.22 -40.63
N HIS A 9 43.55 -16.22 -40.36
CA HIS A 9 42.10 -16.07 -40.46
C HIS A 9 41.57 -15.38 -39.20
N LEU A 10 41.17 -14.11 -39.34
CA LEU A 10 40.47 -13.37 -38.28
C LEU A 10 39.00 -13.84 -38.25
N THR A 11 38.65 -14.72 -37.32
CA THR A 11 37.26 -15.12 -37.08
C THR A 11 36.60 -14.05 -36.22
N THR A 12 35.81 -13.16 -36.83
CA THR A 12 35.02 -12.17 -36.09
C THR A 12 33.88 -12.89 -35.37
N ILE A 13 34.04 -13.16 -34.08
CA ILE A 13 32.96 -13.67 -33.23
C ILE A 13 32.00 -12.50 -32.99
N PHE A 14 30.85 -12.52 -33.67
CA PHE A 14 29.72 -11.66 -33.31
C PHE A 14 29.13 -12.17 -31.98
N CYS A 15 29.63 -11.65 -30.86
CA CYS A 15 28.92 -11.77 -29.58
C CYS A 15 27.66 -10.90 -29.66
N ILE A 16 26.55 -11.52 -30.06
CA ILE A 16 25.22 -10.93 -29.90
C ILE A 16 24.93 -10.91 -28.40
N TYR A 17 25.22 -9.79 -27.75
CA TYR A 17 24.69 -9.51 -26.43
C TYR A 17 23.18 -9.30 -26.57
N PHE A 18 22.40 -10.35 -26.33
CA PHE A 18 21.00 -10.18 -25.99
C PHE A 18 20.95 -9.44 -24.65
N VAL A 19 20.86 -8.11 -24.71
CA VAL A 19 20.37 -7.33 -23.57
C VAL A 19 18.90 -7.68 -23.46
N LEU A 20 18.59 -8.74 -22.70
CA LEU A 20 17.23 -8.97 -22.26
C LEU A 20 16.80 -7.70 -21.52
N PRO A 21 15.73 -7.01 -21.95
CA PRO A 21 15.20 -5.92 -21.18
C PRO A 21 14.75 -6.51 -19.84
N ILE A 22 15.47 -6.17 -18.76
CA ILE A 22 15.03 -6.42 -17.39
C ILE A 22 13.84 -5.49 -17.18
N PHE A 23 12.66 -5.90 -17.65
CA PHE A 23 11.41 -5.35 -17.14
C PHE A 23 11.32 -5.88 -15.72
N ALA A 24 11.56 -5.02 -14.74
CA ALA A 24 11.62 -5.41 -13.34
C ALA A 24 10.21 -5.67 -12.84
N GLU A 25 9.77 -6.94 -12.87
CA GLU A 25 8.53 -7.39 -12.25
C GLU A 25 8.44 -6.94 -10.78
N LEU A 26 7.22 -6.74 -10.28
CA LEU A 26 6.99 -6.41 -8.86
C LEU A 26 7.62 -7.49 -7.96
N GLN A 27 8.51 -7.06 -7.07
CA GLN A 27 9.16 -7.99 -6.15
C GLN A 27 8.12 -8.64 -5.23
N LYS A 28 8.09 -9.98 -5.23
CA LYS A 28 7.18 -10.79 -4.43
C LYS A 28 7.84 -11.24 -3.12
N PHE A 29 7.12 -11.08 -2.02
CA PHE A 29 7.51 -11.49 -0.68
C PHE A 29 6.47 -12.46 -0.12
N GLN A 30 6.90 -13.35 0.77
CA GLN A 30 6.06 -14.37 1.36
C GLN A 30 5.80 -14.06 2.84
N HIS A 31 4.58 -14.28 3.27
CA HIS A 31 4.16 -14.32 4.67
C HIS A 31 3.41 -15.63 4.89
N GLN A 32 3.80 -16.38 5.92
CA GLN A 32 3.10 -17.61 6.24
C GLN A 32 1.85 -17.27 7.06
N PRO A 33 0.64 -17.66 6.61
CA PRO A 33 -0.58 -17.44 7.39
C PRO A 33 -0.54 -18.26 8.69
N LYS A 34 -1.54 -18.07 9.54
CA LYS A 34 -1.71 -18.85 10.78
C LYS A 34 -1.81 -20.35 10.48
N HIS A 35 -1.61 -21.17 11.51
CA HIS A 35 -1.68 -22.63 11.39
C HIS A 35 -3.01 -23.16 10.84
N ASP A 36 -4.12 -22.45 11.08
CA ASP A 36 -5.44 -22.77 10.56
C ASP A 36 -5.71 -22.19 9.15
N GLY A 37 -4.70 -21.58 8.54
CA GLY A 37 -4.76 -20.91 7.23
C GLY A 37 -5.45 -19.55 7.26
N SER A 38 -5.91 -19.08 8.42
CA SER A 38 -6.51 -17.75 8.54
C SER A 38 -5.46 -16.64 8.57
N LEU A 39 -5.91 -15.41 8.31
CA LEU A 39 -5.09 -14.22 8.33
C LEU A 39 -5.78 -13.13 9.15
N SER A 40 -5.05 -12.37 9.95
CA SER A 40 -5.56 -11.27 10.75
C SER A 40 -4.60 -10.09 10.71
N PHE A 41 -5.04 -8.91 10.30
CA PHE A 41 -4.16 -7.75 10.20
C PHE A 41 -4.87 -6.44 10.55
N LEU A 42 -4.08 -5.42 10.86
CA LEU A 42 -4.56 -4.05 11.02
C LEU A 42 -4.15 -3.21 9.82
N VAL A 43 -4.96 -2.21 9.48
CA VAL A 43 -4.66 -1.22 8.44
C VAL A 43 -4.68 0.18 9.05
N ILE A 44 -3.66 0.97 8.76
CA ILE A 44 -3.52 2.35 9.24
C ILE A 44 -2.84 3.23 8.18
N GLY A 45 -3.29 4.47 8.02
CA GLY A 45 -2.69 5.49 7.17
C GLY A 45 -2.52 6.80 7.92
N ASP A 46 -1.68 7.68 7.36
CA ASP A 46 -1.65 9.09 7.73
C ASP A 46 -1.36 9.34 9.22
N TRP A 47 -0.39 8.60 9.75
CA TRP A 47 -0.24 8.41 11.20
C TRP A 47 0.96 9.14 11.84
N GLY A 48 2.05 9.39 11.12
CA GLY A 48 3.34 9.72 11.75
C GLY A 48 3.50 11.13 12.26
N ARG A 49 3.09 11.39 13.51
CA ARG A 49 3.09 12.73 14.12
C ARG A 49 3.71 12.78 15.52
N LYS A 50 4.74 11.94 15.78
CA LYS A 50 5.52 11.93 17.03
C LYS A 50 4.65 11.77 18.29
N GLY A 51 3.58 10.99 18.17
CA GLY A 51 2.60 10.75 19.23
C GLY A 51 1.50 11.81 19.34
N LEU A 52 1.58 12.91 18.59
CA LEU A 52 0.60 14.00 18.57
C LEU A 52 -0.64 13.66 17.74
N TYR A 53 -1.67 14.51 17.84
CA TYR A 53 -2.94 14.34 17.12
C TYR A 53 -3.53 12.94 17.32
N ASN A 54 -3.57 12.50 18.57
CA ASN A 54 -4.07 11.20 19.02
C ASN A 54 -3.39 9.97 18.41
N GLN A 55 -2.25 10.11 17.73
CA GLN A 55 -1.48 8.98 17.25
C GLN A 55 -1.19 7.96 18.37
N SER A 56 -0.80 8.43 19.57
CA SER A 56 -0.52 7.55 20.72
C SER A 56 -1.78 6.84 21.24
N LEU A 57 -2.95 7.50 21.17
CA LEU A 57 -4.22 6.90 21.57
C LEU A 57 -4.66 5.83 20.56
N VAL A 58 -4.58 6.13 19.27
CA VAL A 58 -4.82 5.15 18.19
C VAL A 58 -3.89 3.94 18.36
N SER A 59 -2.58 4.16 18.56
CA SER A 59 -1.60 3.10 18.85
C SER A 59 -2.00 2.23 20.04
N THR A 60 -2.52 2.84 21.12
CA THR A 60 -2.98 2.11 22.30
C THR A 60 -4.13 1.14 21.95
N GLN A 61 -5.09 1.60 21.16
CA GLN A 61 -6.21 0.75 20.74
C GLN A 61 -5.79 -0.30 19.71
N MET A 62 -4.89 0.03 18.79
CA MET A 62 -4.26 -0.95 17.90
C MET A 62 -3.54 -2.05 18.69
N GLY A 63 -2.85 -1.71 19.78
CA GLY A 63 -2.21 -2.69 20.66
C GLY A 63 -3.22 -3.66 21.28
N LYS A 64 -4.35 -3.15 21.78
CA LYS A 64 -5.44 -3.98 22.33
C LYS A 64 -6.06 -4.89 21.26
N MET A 65 -6.37 -4.34 20.09
CA MET A 65 -6.97 -5.13 19.00
C MET A 65 -5.99 -6.12 18.40
N GLY A 66 -4.73 -5.73 18.23
CA GLY A 66 -3.67 -6.62 17.79
C GLY A 66 -3.50 -7.83 18.71
N HIS A 67 -3.65 -7.64 20.03
CA HIS A 67 -3.61 -8.75 20.97
C HIS A 67 -4.88 -9.61 20.89
N LYS A 68 -6.06 -8.98 20.83
CA LYS A 68 -7.35 -9.67 20.76
C LYS A 68 -7.49 -10.54 19.51
N LEU A 69 -7.00 -10.06 18.37
CA LEU A 69 -7.13 -10.71 17.07
C LEU A 69 -5.92 -11.56 16.70
N ASP A 70 -4.88 -11.55 17.55
CA ASP A 70 -3.61 -12.23 17.31
C ASP A 70 -3.07 -11.93 15.90
N ILE A 71 -2.76 -10.65 15.62
CA ILE A 71 -2.49 -10.21 14.25
C ILE A 71 -1.18 -10.76 13.67
N ASP A 72 -1.23 -11.10 12.39
CA ASP A 72 -0.11 -11.55 11.58
C ASP A 72 0.81 -10.40 11.16
N PHE A 73 0.25 -9.23 10.80
CA PHE A 73 1.00 -8.03 10.40
C PHE A 73 0.16 -6.74 10.46
N VAL A 74 0.82 -5.62 10.16
CA VAL A 74 0.17 -4.31 9.95
C VAL A 74 0.42 -3.83 8.53
N VAL A 75 -0.62 -3.30 7.89
CA VAL A 75 -0.58 -2.63 6.59
C VAL A 75 -0.58 -1.12 6.82
N SER A 76 0.43 -0.42 6.30
CA SER A 76 0.47 1.04 6.27
C SER A 76 0.13 1.56 4.87
N THR A 77 -0.91 2.38 4.75
CA THR A 77 -1.33 3.01 3.47
C THR A 77 -0.56 4.30 3.17
N GLY A 78 0.56 4.56 3.84
CA GLY A 78 1.45 5.68 3.55
C GLY A 78 1.16 6.94 4.36
N ASP A 79 1.86 8.01 4.01
CA ASP A 79 2.02 9.21 4.83
C ASP A 79 2.54 8.87 6.23
N ASN A 80 3.66 8.15 6.18
CA ASN A 80 4.29 7.54 7.34
C ASN A 80 4.94 8.58 8.26
N PHE A 81 5.41 9.72 7.72
CA PHE A 81 6.07 10.77 8.52
C PHE A 81 5.69 12.18 8.08
N TYR A 82 4.96 12.90 8.95
CA TYR A 82 4.53 14.27 8.70
C TYR A 82 5.50 15.33 9.21
N ASN A 83 5.52 16.54 8.62
CA ASN A 83 4.77 16.96 7.42
C ASN A 83 5.58 16.82 6.11
N SER A 84 6.86 16.45 6.17
CA SER A 84 7.76 16.41 5.00
C SER A 84 8.71 15.23 5.07
N GLY A 85 8.17 14.03 5.29
CA GLY A 85 8.92 12.78 5.33
C GLY A 85 10.05 12.76 6.37
N LEU A 86 11.00 11.85 6.16
CA LEU A 86 12.27 11.82 6.89
C LEU A 86 13.32 12.64 6.15
N LYS A 87 14.28 13.25 6.85
CA LYS A 87 15.43 13.91 6.21
C LYS A 87 16.49 12.92 5.71
N GLY A 88 16.54 11.74 6.31
CA GLY A 88 17.52 10.69 6.00
C GLY A 88 17.32 9.47 6.91
N VAL A 89 18.17 8.45 6.74
CA VAL A 89 18.06 7.18 7.48
C VAL A 89 18.31 7.31 8.99
N ASN A 90 18.96 8.40 9.42
CA ASN A 90 19.25 8.70 10.83
C ASN A 90 18.30 9.75 11.41
N ASP A 91 17.22 10.11 10.72
CA ASP A 91 16.27 11.10 11.24
C ASP A 91 15.56 10.56 12.50
N PRO A 92 15.65 11.24 13.66
CA PRO A 92 15.03 10.77 14.91
C PRO A 92 13.50 10.70 14.82
N THR A 93 12.89 11.33 13.81
CA THR A 93 11.46 11.23 13.53
C THR A 93 11.01 9.80 13.27
N PHE A 94 11.89 8.94 12.71
CA PHE A 94 11.58 7.51 12.56
C PHE A 94 11.23 6.89 13.91
N GLN A 95 12.13 6.99 14.89
CA GLN A 95 11.87 6.44 16.22
C GLN A 95 10.74 7.18 16.94
N LYS A 96 10.69 8.52 16.86
CA LYS A 96 9.70 9.34 17.57
C LYS A 96 8.27 9.13 17.07
N SER A 97 8.08 8.85 15.78
CA SER A 97 6.76 8.63 15.18
C SER A 97 6.41 7.15 15.01
N PHE A 98 7.38 6.23 14.97
CA PHE A 98 7.12 4.82 14.74
C PHE A 98 7.54 3.95 15.94
N SER A 99 8.85 3.78 16.16
CA SER A 99 9.38 2.81 17.13
C SER A 99 8.90 3.05 18.56
N ASN A 100 8.84 4.32 18.98
CA ASN A 100 8.48 4.70 20.35
C ASN A 100 6.98 4.89 20.54
N ILE A 101 6.18 4.83 19.47
CA ILE A 101 4.72 4.98 19.53
C ILE A 101 4.03 3.63 19.54
N TYR A 102 4.37 2.76 18.59
CA TYR A 102 3.73 1.44 18.42
C TYR A 102 4.48 0.37 19.21
N THR A 103 4.48 0.48 20.54
CA THR A 103 5.35 -0.31 21.43
C THR A 103 4.71 -1.60 21.95
N ALA A 104 3.40 -1.75 21.80
CA ALA A 104 2.65 -2.92 22.29
C ALA A 104 3.23 -4.24 21.74
N LYS A 105 3.26 -5.29 22.58
CA LYS A 105 3.80 -6.62 22.19
C LYS A 105 3.11 -7.19 20.95
N SER A 106 1.79 -7.04 20.85
CA SER A 106 0.98 -7.44 19.71
C SER A 106 1.28 -6.67 18.41
N LEU A 107 1.95 -5.51 18.50
CA LEU A 107 2.41 -4.74 17.34
C LEU A 107 3.88 -5.01 17.01
N ARG A 108 4.50 -6.03 17.63
CA ARG A 108 5.85 -6.53 17.30
C ARG A 108 5.85 -7.50 16.12
N THR A 109 5.00 -7.22 15.15
CA THR A 109 4.96 -7.89 13.85
C THR A 109 5.52 -6.98 12.74
N GLN A 110 5.69 -7.50 11.53
CA GLN A 110 6.08 -6.74 10.35
C GLN A 110 5.00 -5.70 9.99
N TRP A 111 5.46 -4.51 9.61
CA TRP A 111 4.65 -3.43 9.04
C TRP A 111 4.98 -3.30 7.56
N TYR A 112 4.05 -3.68 6.69
CA TYR A 112 4.16 -3.56 5.25
C TYR A 112 3.61 -2.21 4.81
N SER A 113 4.48 -1.35 4.29
CA SER A 113 4.20 0.07 4.12
C SER A 113 4.48 0.54 2.70
N VAL A 114 3.59 1.37 2.16
CA VAL A 114 3.84 2.21 0.97
C VAL A 114 4.17 3.64 1.38
N LEU A 115 4.61 4.45 0.41
CA LEU A 115 4.84 5.88 0.59
C LEU A 115 3.56 6.67 0.25
N GLY A 116 3.31 7.73 1.01
CA GLY A 116 2.34 8.77 0.66
C GLY A 116 2.98 10.05 0.14
N ASN A 117 2.16 11.04 -0.16
CA ASN A 117 2.64 12.29 -0.74
C ASN A 117 3.51 13.08 0.26
N HIS A 118 3.22 13.05 1.56
CA HIS A 118 4.06 13.69 2.57
C HIS A 118 5.42 13.01 2.74
N ASP A 119 5.50 11.70 2.49
CA ASP A 119 6.76 10.95 2.55
C ASP A 119 7.73 11.38 1.44
N TYR A 120 7.18 11.66 0.25
CA TYR A 120 7.93 12.22 -0.87
C TYR A 120 8.37 13.65 -0.65
N ARG A 121 7.76 14.41 0.26
CA ARG A 121 8.21 15.79 0.56
C ARG A 121 9.52 15.83 1.35
N GLY A 122 9.97 14.69 1.85
CA GLY A 122 11.28 14.49 2.45
C GLY A 122 12.18 13.63 1.58
N ASN A 123 13.00 12.80 2.21
CA ASN A 123 13.86 11.82 1.58
C ASN A 123 13.10 10.48 1.46
N ALA A 124 12.40 10.29 0.34
CA ALA A 124 11.62 9.08 0.08
C ALA A 124 12.52 7.84 0.13
N LEU A 125 13.73 7.91 -0.43
CA LEU A 125 14.68 6.80 -0.45
C LEU A 125 15.15 6.37 0.94
N ALA A 126 15.16 7.28 1.93
CA ALA A 126 15.49 6.92 3.31
C ALA A 126 14.48 5.93 3.89
N GLN A 127 13.18 6.09 3.57
CA GLN A 127 12.12 5.21 4.04
C GLN A 127 12.21 3.80 3.42
N LEU A 128 12.70 3.71 2.19
CA LEU A 128 12.92 2.45 1.47
C LEU A 128 14.22 1.73 1.89
N SER A 129 15.10 2.43 2.59
CA SER A 129 16.43 1.92 2.93
C SER A 129 16.36 0.75 3.91
N PRO A 130 17.13 -0.33 3.69
CA PRO A 130 17.26 -1.40 4.68
C PRO A 130 17.84 -0.92 6.02
N MET A 131 18.44 0.28 6.08
CA MET A 131 18.94 0.84 7.34
C MET A 131 17.81 1.09 8.36
N LEU A 132 16.62 1.53 7.93
CA LEU A 132 15.50 1.70 8.87
C LEU A 132 15.07 0.35 9.47
N ARG A 133 15.15 -0.74 8.71
CA ARG A 133 14.91 -2.09 9.23
C ARG A 133 15.97 -2.54 10.23
N LYS A 134 17.22 -2.05 10.12
CA LYS A 134 18.24 -2.29 11.15
C LYS A 134 17.95 -1.54 12.45
N ILE A 135 17.29 -0.37 12.38
CA ILE A 135 16.86 0.39 13.55
C ILE A 135 15.64 -0.26 14.21
N ASP A 136 14.66 -0.68 13.39
CA ASP A 136 13.47 -1.39 13.85
C ASP A 136 13.06 -2.44 12.81
N ASN A 137 13.25 -3.72 13.15
CA ASN A 137 13.07 -4.85 12.22
C ASN A 137 11.62 -4.98 11.70
N ARG A 138 10.66 -4.38 12.40
CA ARG A 138 9.26 -4.31 11.98
C ARG A 138 9.05 -3.46 10.75
N TRP A 139 9.98 -2.59 10.38
CA TRP A 139 9.82 -1.70 9.24
C TRP A 139 10.07 -2.39 7.90
N PHE A 140 9.02 -2.49 7.08
CA PHE A 140 9.11 -2.89 5.68
C PHE A 140 8.43 -1.81 4.82
N CYS A 141 9.23 -1.07 4.03
CA CYS A 141 8.69 -0.12 3.07
C CYS A 141 9.35 -0.26 1.70
N ARG A 142 8.51 -0.25 0.67
CA ARG A 142 8.86 -0.29 -0.75
C ARG A 142 7.88 0.62 -1.50
N ARG A 143 8.25 1.07 -2.70
CA ARG A 143 7.36 1.85 -3.57
C ARG A 143 6.17 1.00 -4.00
N SER A 144 6.48 -0.14 -4.62
CA SER A 144 5.53 -1.15 -5.05
C SER A 144 6.12 -2.54 -4.83
N PHE A 145 5.29 -3.51 -4.42
CA PHE A 145 5.69 -4.89 -4.16
C PHE A 145 4.47 -5.79 -3.97
N ILE A 146 4.67 -7.09 -4.01
CA ILE A 146 3.63 -8.08 -3.72
C ILE A 146 3.94 -8.75 -2.38
N LEU A 147 2.92 -8.91 -1.55
CA LEU A 147 2.96 -9.78 -0.38
C LEU A 147 1.98 -10.93 -0.60
N ASP A 148 2.51 -12.13 -0.71
CA ASP A 148 1.76 -13.38 -0.75
C ASP A 148 1.65 -13.90 0.67
N ALA A 149 0.42 -13.88 1.20
CA ALA A 149 0.07 -14.29 2.55
C ALA A 149 -0.73 -15.61 2.53
N GLY A 150 -0.52 -16.46 1.52
CA GLY A 150 -1.20 -17.73 1.35
C GLY A 150 -2.62 -17.57 0.79
N ILE A 151 -3.59 -17.25 1.64
CA ILE A 151 -5.00 -17.11 1.21
C ILE A 151 -5.28 -15.77 0.51
N ALA A 152 -4.40 -14.79 0.70
CA ALA A 152 -4.53 -13.44 0.15
C ALA A 152 -3.21 -12.98 -0.46
N GLU A 153 -3.28 -12.30 -1.60
CA GLU A 153 -2.16 -11.55 -2.17
C GLU A 153 -2.45 -10.05 -2.10
N PHE A 154 -1.48 -9.31 -1.57
CA PHE A 154 -1.51 -7.86 -1.47
C PHE A 154 -0.58 -7.26 -2.51
N PHE A 155 -1.10 -6.35 -3.32
CA PHE A 155 -0.38 -5.62 -4.35
C PHE A 155 -0.23 -4.18 -3.88
N PHE A 156 0.91 -3.89 -3.27
CA PHE A 156 1.25 -2.55 -2.81
C PHE A 156 1.75 -1.72 -4.00
N ILE A 157 1.20 -0.53 -4.19
CA ILE A 157 1.49 0.33 -5.34
C ILE A 157 1.79 1.78 -4.93
N ASP A 158 2.79 2.37 -5.58
CA ASP A 158 3.17 3.76 -5.39
C ASP A 158 2.23 4.69 -6.18
N THR A 159 1.25 5.28 -5.50
CA THR A 159 0.26 6.14 -6.15
C THR A 159 0.69 7.60 -6.26
N THR A 160 1.75 8.03 -5.58
CA THR A 160 2.18 9.44 -5.58
C THR A 160 2.57 9.95 -6.97
N PRO A 161 3.31 9.19 -7.80
CA PRO A 161 3.64 9.62 -9.15
C PRO A 161 2.44 9.79 -10.08
N PHE A 162 1.27 9.23 -9.79
CA PHE A 162 0.08 9.37 -10.64
C PHE A 162 -0.52 10.78 -10.59
N ILE A 163 -0.36 11.50 -9.47
CA ILE A 163 -1.05 12.77 -9.24
C ILE A 163 -0.37 13.91 -10.01
N ASN A 164 -1.08 14.50 -10.98
CA ASN A 164 -0.49 15.52 -11.86
C ASN A 164 -0.15 16.81 -11.12
N ASP A 165 -0.98 17.21 -10.17
CA ASP A 165 -0.79 18.47 -9.43
C ASP A 165 0.52 18.50 -8.64
N TYR A 166 1.06 17.35 -8.23
CA TYR A 166 2.34 17.29 -7.53
C TYR A 166 3.54 17.63 -8.43
N PHE A 167 3.39 17.48 -9.75
CA PHE A 167 4.42 17.85 -10.73
C PHE A 167 4.18 19.24 -11.32
N ASN A 168 2.92 19.62 -11.52
CA ASN A 168 2.58 20.78 -12.34
C ASN A 168 2.25 22.03 -11.51
N HIS A 169 1.70 21.85 -10.30
CA HIS A 169 1.04 22.94 -9.56
C HIS A 169 1.41 22.98 -8.07
N SER A 170 2.46 22.25 -7.65
CA SER A 170 2.81 22.19 -6.23
C SER A 170 3.88 23.21 -5.83
N ASN A 171 3.62 23.90 -4.72
CA ASN A 171 4.62 24.70 -4.00
C ASN A 171 5.48 23.86 -3.04
N GLN A 172 5.26 22.54 -2.97
CA GLN A 172 6.02 21.63 -2.12
C GLN A 172 7.18 21.01 -2.92
N HIS A 173 8.29 20.76 -2.23
CA HIS A 173 9.36 19.93 -2.78
C HIS A 173 8.94 18.46 -2.75
N TYR A 174 9.26 17.71 -3.81
CA TYR A 174 9.05 16.26 -3.88
C TYR A 174 10.34 15.56 -4.36
N ASP A 175 10.69 14.47 -3.68
CA ASP A 175 11.82 13.61 -4.00
C ASP A 175 11.46 12.60 -5.10
N TRP A 176 11.62 13.03 -6.35
CA TRP A 176 11.34 12.23 -7.53
C TRP A 176 12.47 11.26 -7.94
N ARG A 177 13.46 11.02 -7.07
CA ARG A 177 14.52 10.05 -7.38
C ARG A 177 13.95 8.64 -7.52
N GLY A 178 14.30 7.98 -8.61
CA GLY A 178 13.83 6.64 -8.94
C GLY A 178 12.41 6.59 -9.54
N VAL A 179 11.78 7.72 -9.85
CA VAL A 179 10.50 7.76 -10.59
C VAL A 179 10.59 8.45 -11.95
N TYR A 180 11.76 9.01 -12.31
CA TYR A 180 11.97 9.66 -13.60
C TYR A 180 12.56 8.67 -14.63
N PRO A 181 12.08 8.66 -15.90
CA PRO A 181 10.98 9.46 -16.45
C PRO A 181 9.60 9.00 -15.95
N ARG A 182 8.78 9.96 -15.49
CA ARG A 182 7.48 9.72 -14.84
C ARG A 182 6.56 8.81 -15.65
N GLY A 183 6.41 9.09 -16.95
CA GLY A 183 5.53 8.31 -17.82
C GLY A 183 5.97 6.86 -17.97
N ILE A 184 7.29 6.63 -18.07
CA ILE A 184 7.85 5.27 -18.13
C ILE A 184 7.60 4.56 -16.80
N TYR A 185 7.86 5.21 -15.67
CA TYR A 185 7.63 4.65 -14.35
C TYR A 185 6.17 4.20 -14.14
N ILE A 186 5.21 5.08 -14.44
CA ILE A 186 3.78 4.77 -14.30
C ILE A 186 3.37 3.62 -15.24
N ASN A 187 3.80 3.65 -16.50
CA ASN A 187 3.45 2.60 -17.47
C ASN A 187 4.04 1.24 -17.08
N SER A 188 5.29 1.21 -16.60
CA SER A 188 5.89 -0.01 -16.07
C SER A 188 5.12 -0.53 -14.87
N LEU A 189 4.80 0.31 -13.88
CA LEU A 189 4.03 -0.10 -12.70
C LEU A 189 2.65 -0.64 -13.07
N LEU A 190 1.94 -0.01 -14.00
CA LEU A 190 0.63 -0.50 -14.48
C LEU A 190 0.75 -1.86 -15.15
N LYS A 191 1.74 -2.03 -16.02
CA LYS A 191 2.03 -3.30 -16.69
C LYS A 191 2.37 -4.40 -15.67
N ASP A 192 3.29 -4.14 -14.75
CA ASP A 192 3.74 -5.13 -13.78
C ASP A 192 2.62 -5.50 -12.79
N LEU A 193 1.75 -4.54 -12.43
CA LEU A 193 0.55 -4.79 -11.62
C LEU A 193 -0.43 -5.69 -12.36
N GLU A 194 -0.76 -5.36 -13.61
CA GLU A 194 -1.71 -6.14 -14.42
C GLU A 194 -1.19 -7.57 -14.65
N GLU A 195 0.08 -7.73 -15.00
CA GLU A 195 0.72 -9.05 -15.16
C GLU A 195 0.68 -9.87 -13.86
N ALA A 196 0.98 -9.25 -12.72
CA ALA A 196 0.93 -9.92 -11.44
C ALA A 196 -0.49 -10.33 -11.04
N LEU A 197 -1.49 -9.47 -11.29
CA LEU A 197 -2.89 -9.75 -11.02
C LEU A 197 -3.46 -10.86 -11.91
N MET A 198 -3.06 -10.92 -13.19
CA MET A 198 -3.42 -12.01 -14.10
C MET A 198 -2.82 -13.35 -13.68
N LYS A 199 -1.56 -13.35 -13.18
CA LYS A 199 -0.86 -14.55 -12.68
C LYS A 199 -1.36 -15.02 -11.31
N SER A 200 -2.02 -14.15 -10.55
CA SER A 200 -2.46 -14.40 -9.18
C SER A 200 -3.59 -15.43 -9.11
N THR A 201 -3.38 -16.48 -8.31
CA THR A 201 -4.37 -17.52 -7.99
C THR A 201 -4.93 -17.39 -6.57
N ALA A 202 -4.57 -16.32 -5.86
CA ALA A 202 -5.00 -16.07 -4.49
C ALA A 202 -6.52 -15.99 -4.39
N LYS A 203 -7.08 -16.45 -3.26
CA LYS A 203 -8.52 -16.36 -3.01
C LYS A 203 -8.96 -14.91 -2.87
N TRP A 204 -8.11 -14.10 -2.24
CA TRP A 204 -8.33 -12.68 -2.07
C TRP A 204 -7.22 -11.86 -2.74
N LYS A 205 -7.61 -10.93 -3.60
CA LYS A 205 -6.70 -9.97 -4.23
C LYS A 205 -6.94 -8.59 -3.65
N ILE A 206 -5.93 -8.03 -2.99
CA ILE A 206 -6.02 -6.77 -2.24
C ILE A 206 -5.01 -5.79 -2.82
N VAL A 207 -5.44 -4.64 -3.31
CA VAL A 207 -4.51 -3.59 -3.76
C VAL A 207 -4.40 -2.52 -2.68
N VAL A 208 -3.18 -2.10 -2.37
CA VAL A 208 -2.89 -1.11 -1.32
C VAL A 208 -2.13 0.06 -1.92
N GLY A 209 -2.64 1.27 -1.76
CA GLY A 209 -1.99 2.50 -2.21
C GLY A 209 -2.25 3.64 -1.23
N HIS A 210 -1.64 4.81 -1.46
CA HIS A 210 -1.88 5.96 -0.59
C HIS A 210 -3.17 6.72 -0.93
N HIS A 211 -3.31 7.18 -2.16
CA HIS A 211 -4.44 8.03 -2.56
C HIS A 211 -5.72 7.24 -2.85
N ALA A 212 -6.87 7.88 -2.70
CA ALA A 212 -8.18 7.27 -2.95
C ALA A 212 -8.49 7.12 -4.44
N ILE A 213 -9.02 5.96 -4.84
CA ILE A 213 -9.76 5.83 -6.11
C ILE A 213 -11.16 6.41 -5.95
N ARG A 214 -11.84 6.00 -4.86
CA ARG A 214 -13.14 6.54 -4.43
C ARG A 214 -13.04 7.13 -3.05
N SER A 215 -13.54 8.35 -2.86
CA SER A 215 -13.63 8.97 -1.56
C SER A 215 -14.67 10.10 -1.56
N ILE A 216 -15.35 10.26 -0.43
CA ILE A 216 -16.18 11.42 -0.14
C ILE A 216 -15.54 12.37 0.88
N GLY A 217 -14.25 12.19 1.19
CA GLY A 217 -13.48 13.11 2.03
C GLY A 217 -13.02 14.37 1.29
N HIS A 218 -12.18 15.15 1.98
CA HIS A 218 -11.59 16.41 1.51
C HIS A 218 -11.02 16.34 0.08
N HIS A 219 -10.21 15.33 -0.20
CA HIS A 219 -9.58 15.17 -1.51
C HIS A 219 -10.53 14.55 -2.52
N GLY A 220 -11.32 13.56 -2.11
CA GLY A 220 -12.26 12.86 -2.97
C GLY A 220 -11.55 11.94 -3.98
N ASP A 221 -12.25 11.60 -5.06
CA ASP A 221 -11.72 10.71 -6.11
C ASP A 221 -10.49 11.28 -6.81
N MET A 222 -9.40 10.51 -6.87
CA MET A 222 -8.26 10.82 -7.74
C MET A 222 -8.53 10.36 -9.16
N LEU A 223 -8.90 11.28 -10.05
CA LEU A 223 -9.30 10.97 -11.42
C LEU A 223 -8.22 10.23 -12.22
N GLU A 224 -6.94 10.50 -11.97
CA GLU A 224 -5.84 9.74 -12.57
C GLU A 224 -5.88 8.26 -12.17
N LEU A 225 -6.14 7.96 -10.91
CA LEU A 225 -6.26 6.58 -10.44
C LEU A 225 -7.55 5.92 -10.94
N VAL A 226 -8.65 6.66 -10.99
CA VAL A 226 -9.91 6.18 -11.59
C VAL A 226 -9.67 5.77 -13.05
N LYS A 227 -8.96 6.59 -13.81
CA LYS A 227 -8.67 6.34 -15.22
C LYS A 227 -7.74 5.15 -15.43
N HIS A 228 -6.67 5.04 -14.63
CA HIS A 228 -5.60 4.09 -14.89
C HIS A 228 -5.71 2.77 -14.14
N LEU A 229 -6.22 2.78 -12.89
CA LEU A 229 -6.27 1.57 -12.06
C LEU A 229 -7.62 0.84 -12.17
N VAL A 230 -8.76 1.53 -12.13
CA VAL A 230 -10.08 0.88 -12.09
C VAL A 230 -10.28 -0.16 -13.21
N PRO A 231 -9.89 0.11 -14.48
CA PRO A 231 -9.99 -0.90 -15.53
C PRO A 231 -9.20 -2.19 -15.20
N ILE A 232 -7.96 -2.04 -14.73
CA ILE A 232 -7.08 -3.17 -14.35
C ILE A 232 -7.66 -3.94 -13.16
N LEU A 233 -8.13 -3.22 -12.13
CA LEU A 233 -8.67 -3.83 -10.91
C LEU A 233 -9.91 -4.67 -11.22
N LYS A 234 -10.84 -4.12 -12.00
CA LYS A 234 -12.08 -4.81 -12.38
C LYS A 234 -11.83 -5.99 -13.32
N ALA A 235 -10.95 -5.82 -14.31
CA ALA A 235 -10.64 -6.89 -15.27
C ALA A 235 -9.96 -8.12 -14.64
N ASN A 236 -9.36 -7.95 -13.45
CA ASN A 236 -8.63 -9.00 -12.74
C ASN A 236 -9.29 -9.45 -11.43
N ASP A 237 -10.58 -9.13 -11.24
CA ASP A 237 -11.39 -9.51 -10.07
C ASP A 237 -10.75 -9.14 -8.73
N VAL A 238 -10.17 -7.94 -8.63
CA VAL A 238 -9.67 -7.41 -7.36
C VAL A 238 -10.82 -7.21 -6.40
N ASP A 239 -10.68 -7.72 -5.18
CA ASP A 239 -11.72 -7.68 -4.15
C ASP A 239 -11.82 -6.32 -3.49
N MET A 240 -10.67 -5.71 -3.23
CA MET A 240 -10.61 -4.50 -2.41
C MET A 240 -9.38 -3.66 -2.72
N TYR A 241 -9.59 -2.35 -2.74
CA TYR A 241 -8.56 -1.32 -2.77
C TYR A 241 -8.53 -0.61 -1.42
N MET A 242 -7.38 -0.64 -0.74
CA MET A 242 -7.18 0.01 0.56
C MET A 242 -6.30 1.24 0.44
N ASN A 243 -6.73 2.35 1.04
CA ASN A 243 -6.02 3.63 0.96
C ASN A 243 -6.02 4.46 2.25
N GLY A 244 -5.24 5.54 2.25
CA GLY A 244 -5.25 6.61 3.24
C GLY A 244 -5.57 7.95 2.58
N HIS A 245 -4.71 8.95 2.80
CA HIS A 245 -4.72 10.29 2.19
C HIS A 245 -5.86 11.19 2.68
N ASP A 246 -7.11 10.74 2.53
CA ASP A 246 -8.23 11.38 3.17
C ASP A 246 -8.25 11.03 4.65
N HIS A 247 -8.20 12.05 5.52
CA HIS A 247 -8.07 11.86 6.98
C HIS A 247 -9.42 11.49 7.62
N CYS A 248 -9.93 10.32 7.26
CA CYS A 248 -11.21 9.74 7.68
C CYS A 248 -11.19 8.20 7.50
N LEU A 249 -12.29 7.55 7.87
CA LEU A 249 -12.53 6.12 7.62
C LEU A 249 -13.73 5.95 6.69
N GLN A 250 -13.60 5.11 5.66
CA GLN A 250 -14.66 4.94 4.66
C GLN A 250 -14.80 3.48 4.22
N HIS A 251 -16.05 3.06 4.02
CA HIS A 251 -16.40 1.85 3.28
C HIS A 251 -17.29 2.26 2.12
N ILE A 252 -16.77 2.14 0.90
CA ILE A 252 -17.49 2.42 -0.34
C ILE A 252 -17.51 1.13 -1.16
N SER A 253 -18.68 0.75 -1.67
CA SER A 253 -18.80 -0.38 -2.60
C SER A 253 -19.02 0.13 -4.01
N SER A 254 -18.33 -0.47 -4.98
CA SER A 254 -18.56 -0.24 -6.40
C SER A 254 -20.02 -0.56 -6.77
N LYS A 255 -20.65 0.27 -7.61
CA LYS A 255 -22.04 0.05 -8.08
C LYS A 255 -22.17 -1.08 -9.11
N ASP A 256 -21.10 -1.33 -9.85
CA ASP A 256 -21.08 -2.15 -11.05
C ASP A 256 -20.07 -3.31 -10.97
N SER A 257 -19.43 -3.51 -9.81
CA SER A 257 -18.54 -4.66 -9.56
C SER A 257 -18.50 -5.01 -8.07
N PRO A 258 -18.00 -6.20 -7.69
CA PRO A 258 -17.79 -6.56 -6.28
C PRO A 258 -16.69 -5.77 -5.57
N LEU A 259 -15.90 -4.95 -6.28
CA LEU A 259 -14.76 -4.22 -5.75
C LEU A 259 -15.17 -3.25 -4.61
N LEU A 260 -14.47 -3.35 -3.49
CA LEU A 260 -14.59 -2.45 -2.35
C LEU A 260 -13.48 -1.40 -2.36
N TYR A 261 -13.82 -0.17 -1.98
CA TYR A 261 -12.86 0.90 -1.70
C TYR A 261 -12.90 1.21 -0.20
N LEU A 262 -11.78 0.97 0.47
CA LEU A 262 -11.68 1.01 1.93
C LEU A 262 -10.62 2.03 2.34
N THR A 263 -11.05 3.17 2.87
CA THR A 263 -10.13 4.21 3.36
C THR A 263 -9.91 4.06 4.86
N SER A 264 -8.64 4.00 5.25
CA SER A 264 -8.18 3.99 6.64
C SER A 264 -7.09 5.06 6.86
N GLY A 265 -7.39 6.32 6.51
CA GLY A 265 -6.44 7.44 6.58
C GLY A 265 -6.50 8.26 7.86
N ALA A 266 -7.09 7.73 8.93
CA ALA A 266 -7.35 8.49 10.16
C ALA A 266 -6.45 8.08 11.34
N GLY A 267 -5.23 7.59 11.06
CA GLY A 267 -4.32 7.04 12.06
C GLY A 267 -3.74 8.08 13.03
N SER A 268 -3.83 9.37 12.69
CA SER A 268 -3.63 10.46 13.65
C SER A 268 -4.54 11.64 13.38
N LYS A 269 -4.25 12.63 12.52
CA LYS A 269 -5.23 13.71 12.23
C LYS A 269 -6.49 13.16 11.54
N ALA A 270 -7.61 13.88 11.70
CA ALA A 270 -8.86 13.66 10.99
C ALA A 270 -9.47 15.00 10.55
N TRP A 271 -10.20 15.02 9.43
CA TRP A 271 -10.83 16.22 8.85
C TRP A 271 -12.34 16.22 9.10
N ARG A 272 -12.71 16.70 10.28
CA ARG A 272 -14.11 16.74 10.73
C ARG A 272 -14.98 17.64 9.84
N GLY A 273 -16.13 17.12 9.44
CA GLY A 273 -17.13 17.84 8.64
C GLY A 273 -16.72 18.13 7.19
N ASP A 274 -15.60 17.58 6.71
CA ASP A 274 -15.13 17.81 5.34
C ASP A 274 -15.56 16.65 4.44
N VAL A 275 -16.79 16.75 3.95
CA VAL A 275 -17.47 15.70 3.19
C VAL A 275 -17.97 16.24 1.86
N LYS A 276 -17.68 15.51 0.78
CA LYS A 276 -18.22 15.79 -0.56
C LYS A 276 -19.55 15.09 -0.76
N GLU A 277 -20.55 15.85 -1.20
CA GLU A 277 -21.91 15.33 -1.42
C GLU A 277 -22.05 14.52 -2.72
N ASN A 278 -21.24 14.82 -3.74
CA ASN A 278 -21.29 14.14 -5.02
C ASN A 278 -20.38 12.93 -5.05
N HIS A 279 -20.95 11.73 -5.23
CA HIS A 279 -20.19 10.48 -5.30
C HIS A 279 -20.72 9.51 -6.37
N SER A 280 -19.80 8.83 -7.04
CA SER A 280 -20.14 7.91 -8.12
C SER A 280 -20.53 6.50 -7.64
N ASP A 281 -19.98 6.04 -6.52
CA ASP A 281 -20.21 4.71 -5.96
C ASP A 281 -21.08 4.74 -4.68
N VAL A 282 -21.35 3.59 -4.05
CA VAL A 282 -22.25 3.51 -2.88
C VAL A 282 -21.45 3.65 -1.59
N VAL A 283 -21.65 4.76 -0.89
CA VAL A 283 -21.07 4.98 0.44
C VAL A 283 -21.86 4.15 1.46
N LYS A 284 -21.21 3.15 2.05
CA LYS A 284 -21.79 2.29 3.10
C LYS A 284 -21.51 2.81 4.50
N PHE A 285 -20.38 3.48 4.66
CA PHE A 285 -19.96 4.08 5.93
C PHE A 285 -18.96 5.19 5.71
N PHE A 286 -19.05 6.25 6.52
CA PHE A 286 -18.10 7.34 6.60
C PHE A 286 -17.95 7.78 8.06
N TYR A 287 -16.71 8.05 8.48
CA TYR A 287 -16.41 8.59 9.79
C TYR A 287 -15.25 9.58 9.71
N ASP A 288 -15.50 10.80 10.15
CA ASP A 288 -14.57 11.95 10.11
C ASP A 288 -13.73 12.10 11.38
N GLY A 289 -13.74 11.08 12.23
CA GLY A 289 -12.85 10.96 13.38
C GLY A 289 -11.66 10.05 13.13
N GLN A 290 -10.84 9.90 14.16
CA GLN A 290 -9.56 9.18 14.10
C GLN A 290 -9.76 7.71 14.44
N GLY A 291 -8.95 6.84 13.86
CA GLY A 291 -9.11 5.39 14.01
C GLY A 291 -8.28 4.57 13.03
N PHE A 292 -8.64 3.29 12.95
CA PHE A 292 -7.97 2.29 12.11
C PHE A 292 -8.93 1.15 11.75
N MET A 293 -8.52 0.28 10.84
CA MET A 293 -9.27 -0.91 10.43
C MET A 293 -8.62 -2.19 10.94
N SER A 294 -9.43 -3.19 11.29
CA SER A 294 -8.98 -4.58 11.42
C SER A 294 -9.63 -5.45 10.35
N VAL A 295 -8.91 -6.48 9.92
CA VAL A 295 -9.42 -7.49 8.99
C VAL A 295 -9.05 -8.87 9.53
N GLN A 296 -10.00 -9.79 9.53
CA GLN A 296 -9.78 -11.23 9.75
C GLN A 296 -10.30 -11.99 8.54
N MET A 297 -9.53 -12.92 8.00
CA MET A 297 -9.83 -13.58 6.75
C MET A 297 -9.60 -15.09 6.86
N THR A 298 -10.46 -15.84 6.18
CA THR A 298 -10.28 -17.24 5.81
C THR A 298 -10.37 -17.33 4.28
N GLU A 299 -10.22 -18.52 3.70
CA GLU A 299 -10.43 -18.69 2.25
C GLU A 299 -11.82 -18.26 1.76
N LYS A 300 -12.83 -18.28 2.64
CA LYS A 300 -14.24 -18.03 2.27
C LYS A 300 -14.75 -16.69 2.77
N ASP A 301 -14.28 -16.25 3.92
CA ASP A 301 -14.88 -15.14 4.65
C ASP A 301 -13.83 -14.09 5.00
N ALA A 302 -14.21 -12.82 4.91
CA ALA A 302 -13.44 -11.69 5.39
C ALA A 302 -14.31 -10.80 6.28
N ASP A 303 -13.93 -10.67 7.54
CA ASP A 303 -14.57 -9.86 8.56
C ASP A 303 -13.78 -8.56 8.77
N PHE A 304 -14.46 -7.43 8.58
CA PHE A 304 -13.89 -6.10 8.68
C PHE A 304 -14.48 -5.35 9.86
N ALA A 305 -13.68 -4.49 10.48
CA ALA A 305 -14.18 -3.54 11.46
C ALA A 305 -13.35 -2.25 11.48
N PHE A 306 -14.03 -1.12 11.59
CA PHE A 306 -13.41 0.16 11.92
C PHE A 306 -13.52 0.42 13.42
N TYR A 307 -12.44 0.94 14.00
CA TYR A 307 -12.38 1.35 15.40
C TYR A 307 -12.02 2.82 15.49
N ASN A 308 -12.70 3.56 16.36
CA ASN A 308 -12.32 4.93 16.64
C ASN A 308 -11.15 5.02 17.65
N VAL A 309 -10.71 6.25 17.92
CA VAL A 309 -9.64 6.58 18.88
C VAL A 309 -9.87 6.07 20.31
N TYR A 310 -11.13 5.81 20.68
CA TYR A 310 -11.48 5.27 22.00
C TYR A 310 -11.49 3.74 22.03
N GLY A 311 -11.34 3.09 20.87
CA GLY A 311 -11.34 1.63 20.71
C GLY A 311 -12.74 1.06 20.51
N GLU A 312 -13.74 1.91 20.27
CA GLU A 312 -15.11 1.49 19.97
C GLU A 312 -15.18 1.01 18.53
N LYS A 313 -15.80 -0.15 18.32
CA LYS A 313 -16.11 -0.65 16.99
C LYS A 313 -17.28 0.16 16.44
N ILE A 314 -17.00 1.05 15.50
CA ILE A 314 -17.97 2.01 14.94
C ILE A 314 -18.66 1.50 13.67
N HIS A 315 -18.06 0.51 13.01
CA HIS A 315 -18.63 -0.14 11.83
C HIS A 315 -18.01 -1.53 11.67
N SER A 316 -18.79 -2.50 11.22
CA SER A 316 -18.28 -3.82 10.85
C SER A 316 -19.16 -4.50 9.82
N TRP A 317 -18.55 -5.27 8.95
CA TRP A 317 -19.24 -6.02 7.91
C TRP A 317 -18.44 -7.28 7.56
N LYS A 318 -19.12 -8.22 6.92
CA LYS A 318 -18.55 -9.48 6.46
C LYS A 318 -18.73 -9.61 4.96
N VAL A 319 -17.69 -10.07 4.28
CA VAL A 319 -17.73 -10.46 2.86
C VAL A 319 -17.50 -11.95 2.78
N THR A 320 -18.35 -12.66 2.05
CA THR A 320 -18.20 -14.08 1.79
C THR A 320 -17.96 -14.29 0.30
N LYS A 321 -16.85 -14.93 -0.06
CA LYS A 321 -16.62 -15.47 -1.40
C LYS A 321 -17.66 -16.56 -1.65
N SER A 322 -18.64 -16.27 -2.51
CA SER A 322 -19.47 -17.32 -3.07
C SER A 322 -18.59 -18.26 -3.88
N LYS A 323 -18.83 -19.59 -3.80
CA LYS A 323 -18.25 -20.53 -4.75
C LYS A 323 -18.77 -20.13 -6.13
N MET A 324 -18.02 -19.35 -6.90
CA MET A 324 -18.22 -19.34 -8.33
C MET A 324 -17.86 -20.75 -8.80
N HIS A 325 -18.87 -21.48 -9.26
CA HIS A 325 -18.65 -22.67 -10.08
C HIS A 325 -17.64 -22.29 -11.18
N PRO A 326 -16.65 -23.14 -11.48
CA PRO A 326 -15.95 -23.00 -12.74
C PRO A 326 -17.01 -23.18 -13.82
N SER A 327 -17.46 -22.09 -14.43
CA SER A 327 -18.18 -22.14 -15.69
C SER A 327 -17.20 -22.69 -16.71
N VAL A 328 -17.36 -23.99 -16.96
CA VAL A 328 -17.02 -24.81 -18.14
C VAL A 328 -15.76 -24.45 -18.91
#